data_AF-A0A3Q7GQJ8-F1
#
_entry.id   AF-A0A3Q7GQJ8-F1
#
_cell.length_a   1.000
_cell.length_b   1.000
_cell.length_c   1.000
_cell.angle_alpha   90.00
_cell.angle_beta   90.00
_cell.angle_gamma   90.00
#
_symmetry.space_group_name_H-M   'P 1'
#
loop_
_entity.id
_entity.type
_entity.pdbx_description
1 polymer ?
#
loop_
_entity_poly.entity_id
_entity_poly.type
_entity_poly.pdbx_seq_one_letter_code
_entity_poly.pdbx_strand_id
1 'polypeptide(L)'
;MEIILLEEFLLAIFLMWFYVYCFVFSQLILDFQRNWQLLVLHYHTISEIVKLVEDIVVDYVTNMAHKAQDIATKRGKLLTEDFLFLIRKDSVKLNLCRELLTMHEDLKEAQKAFEFDQEELAHMSEGEV
;
A
#
# COMPACT_ATOMS: atom_id res chain seq x y z
N MET A 1 4.50 -5.52 -75.55
CA MET A 1 3.26 -5.14 -74.85
C MET A 1 3.10 -5.95 -73.55
N GLU A 2 3.45 -7.24 -73.53
CA GLU A 2 3.36 -8.09 -72.32
C GLU A 2 4.26 -7.68 -71.14
N ILE A 3 5.47 -7.14 -71.38
CA ILE A 3 6.40 -6.75 -70.30
C ILE A 3 5.86 -5.57 -69.47
N ILE A 4 5.16 -4.62 -70.11
CA ILE A 4 4.57 -3.44 -69.45
C ILE A 4 3.39 -3.87 -68.57
N LEU A 5 2.58 -4.83 -69.03
CA LEU A 5 1.48 -5.40 -68.24
C LEU A 5 2.00 -6.16 -67.00
N LEU A 6 3.16 -6.80 -67.09
CA LEU A 6 3.76 -7.51 -65.97
C LEU A 6 4.28 -6.54 -64.89
N GLU A 7 4.84 -5.40 -65.29
CA GLU A 7 5.34 -4.37 -64.36
C GLU A 7 4.20 -3.67 -63.61
N GLU A 8 3.13 -3.30 -64.32
CA GLU A 8 1.90 -2.74 -63.73
C GLU A 8 1.21 -3.72 -62.77
N PHE A 9 1.19 -5.01 -63.11
CA PHE A 9 0.64 -6.06 -62.23
C PHE A 9 1.49 -6.26 -60.97
N LEU A 10 2.82 -6.19 -61.09
CA LEU A 10 3.73 -6.28 -59.94
C LEU A 10 3.58 -5.07 -59.01
N LEU A 11 3.42 -3.87 -59.57
CA LEU A 11 3.16 -2.63 -58.82
C LEU A 11 1.81 -2.70 -58.09
N ALA A 12 0.76 -3.20 -58.73
CA ALA A 12 -0.54 -3.38 -58.10
C ALA A 12 -0.48 -4.34 -56.90
N ILE A 13 0.27 -5.44 -57.03
CA ILE A 13 0.54 -6.36 -55.92
C ILE A 13 1.30 -5.62 -54.81
N PHE A 14 2.40 -4.93 -55.14
CA PHE A 14 3.21 -4.23 -54.14
C PHE A 14 2.40 -3.16 -53.38
N LEU A 15 1.55 -2.40 -54.07
CA LEU A 15 0.66 -1.41 -53.46
C LEU A 15 -0.42 -2.06 -52.59
N MET A 16 -0.97 -3.22 -53.01
CA MET A 16 -1.89 -3.99 -52.15
C MET A 16 -1.20 -4.46 -50.88
N TRP A 17 0.01 -5.01 -50.99
CA TRP A 17 0.78 -5.46 -49.82
C TRP A 17 1.14 -4.29 -48.91
N PHE A 18 1.52 -3.14 -49.47
CA PHE A 18 1.80 -1.93 -48.71
C PHE A 18 0.56 -1.39 -47.99
N TYR A 19 -0.60 -1.36 -48.67
CA TYR A 19 -1.87 -0.94 -48.07
C TYR A 19 -2.29 -1.85 -46.91
N VAL A 20 -2.17 -3.18 -47.09
CA VAL A 20 -2.45 -4.15 -46.02
C VAL A 20 -1.48 -3.99 -44.85
N TYR A 21 -0.19 -3.77 -45.11
CA TYR A 21 0.80 -3.53 -44.06
C TYR A 21 0.53 -2.24 -43.28
N CYS A 22 0.26 -1.13 -43.98
CA CYS A 22 -0.13 0.13 -43.35
C CYS A 22 -1.44 0.01 -42.54
N PHE A 23 -2.42 -0.74 -43.05
CA PHE A 23 -3.68 -0.96 -42.36
C PHE A 23 -3.47 -1.75 -41.05
N VAL A 24 -2.69 -2.84 -41.09
CA VAL A 24 -2.36 -3.63 -39.90
C VAL A 24 -1.53 -2.82 -38.91
N PHE A 25 -0.57 -2.02 -39.38
CA PHE A 25 0.25 -1.17 -38.53
C PHE A 25 -0.57 -0.06 -37.85
N SER A 26 -1.52 0.54 -38.58
CA SER A 26 -2.45 1.53 -38.02
C SER A 26 -3.36 0.91 -36.96
N GLN A 27 -3.84 -0.32 -37.16
CA GLN A 27 -4.62 -1.04 -36.15
C GLN A 27 -3.79 -1.34 -34.90
N LEU A 28 -2.55 -1.79 -35.07
CA LEU A 28 -1.63 -2.07 -33.95
C LEU A 28 -1.33 -0.82 -33.12
N ILE A 29 -1.14 0.34 -33.77
CA ILE A 29 -0.95 1.62 -33.06
C ILE A 29 -2.22 2.03 -32.30
N LEU A 30 -3.39 1.87 -32.91
CA LEU A 30 -4.67 2.19 -32.26
C LEU A 30 -4.94 1.27 -31.07
N ASP A 31 -4.60 -0.02 -31.17
CA ASP A 31 -4.71 -0.97 -30.06
C ASP A 31 -3.69 -0.70 -28.96
N PHE A 32 -2.46 -0.30 -29.32
CA PHE A 32 -1.45 0.13 -28.36
C PHE A 32 -1.89 1.40 -27.62
N GLN A 33 -2.42 2.39 -28.34
CA GLN A 33 -2.98 3.62 -27.74
C GLN A 33 -4.17 3.29 -26.83
N ARG A 34 -5.09 2.44 -27.27
CA ARG A 34 -6.27 2.05 -26.47
C ARG A 34 -5.88 1.30 -25.20
N ASN A 35 -4.96 0.35 -25.28
CA ASN A 35 -4.51 -0.43 -24.14
C ASN A 35 -3.72 0.44 -23.14
N TRP A 36 -2.89 1.35 -23.64
CA TRP A 36 -2.22 2.35 -22.81
C TRP A 36 -3.22 3.25 -22.07
N GLN A 37 -4.24 3.74 -22.76
CA GLN A 37 -5.30 4.56 -22.14
C GLN A 37 -6.07 3.80 -21.06
N LEU A 38 -6.39 2.51 -21.29
CA LEU A 38 -7.04 1.67 -20.28
C LEU A 38 -6.16 1.48 -19.04
N LEU A 39 -4.85 1.28 -19.21
CA LEU A 39 -3.92 1.11 -18.10
C LEU A 39 -3.77 2.40 -17.29
N VAL A 40 -3.69 3.56 -17.95
CA VAL A 40 -3.62 4.87 -17.29
C VAL A 40 -4.92 5.17 -16.53
N LEU A 41 -6.08 4.89 -17.14
CA LEU A 41 -7.38 5.13 -16.50
C LEU A 41 -7.57 4.23 -15.27
N HIS A 42 -7.19 2.96 -15.35
CA HIS A 42 -7.27 2.04 -14.21
C HIS A 42 -6.30 2.43 -13.08
N TYR A 43 -5.08 2.86 -13.43
CA TYR A 43 -4.12 3.36 -12.45
C TYR A 43 -4.62 4.62 -11.73
N HIS A 44 -5.30 5.52 -12.46
CA HIS A 44 -5.89 6.72 -11.88
C HIS A 44 -6.96 6.39 -10.83
N THR A 45 -7.91 5.51 -11.16
CA THR A 45 -8.97 5.09 -10.23
C THR A 45 -8.40 4.50 -8.93
N ILE A 46 -7.35 3.68 -9.03
CA ILE A 46 -6.71 3.11 -7.83
C ILE A 46 -6.09 4.22 -6.99
N SER A 47 -5.39 5.17 -7.59
CA SER A 47 -4.79 6.30 -6.86
C SER A 47 -5.84 7.16 -6.16
N GLU A 48 -6.99 7.40 -6.81
CA GLU A 48 -8.09 8.16 -6.22
C GLU A 48 -8.72 7.43 -5.02
N ILE A 49 -8.93 6.12 -5.12
CA ILE A 49 -9.45 5.30 -4.01
C ILE A 49 -8.46 5.32 -2.83
N VAL A 50 -7.16 5.18 -3.10
CA VAL A 50 -6.13 5.21 -2.05
C VAL A 50 -6.13 6.55 -1.32
N LYS A 51 -6.19 7.68 -2.05
CA LYS A 51 -6.27 9.01 -1.45
C LYS A 51 -7.52 9.19 -0.60
N LEU A 52 -8.67 8.72 -1.09
CA LEU A 52 -9.92 8.80 -0.34
C LEU A 52 -9.85 7.98 0.97
N VAL A 53 -9.30 6.76 0.90
CA VAL A 53 -9.13 5.91 2.09
C VAL A 53 -8.16 6.55 3.07
N GLU A 54 -7.08 7.15 2.58
CA GLU A 54 -6.13 7.91 3.41
C GLU A 54 -6.84 9.03 4.16
N ASP A 55 -7.63 9.87 3.48
CA ASP A 55 -8.39 10.96 4.10
C ASP A 55 -9.37 10.45 5.17
N ILE A 56 -10.10 9.36 4.88
CA ILE A 56 -11.05 8.75 5.82
C ILE A 56 -10.33 8.21 7.06
N VAL A 57 -9.20 7.53 6.88
CA VAL A 57 -8.42 6.96 7.99
C VAL A 57 -7.82 8.06 8.86
N VAL A 58 -7.26 9.10 8.24
CA VAL A 58 -6.71 10.26 8.97
C VAL A 58 -7.80 10.95 9.79
N ASP A 59 -8.98 11.19 9.21
CA ASP A 59 -10.10 11.78 9.94
C ASP A 59 -10.58 10.87 11.08
N TYR A 60 -10.69 9.56 10.84
CA TYR A 60 -11.09 8.59 11.86
C TYR A 60 -10.15 8.57 13.06
N VAL A 61 -8.83 8.48 12.83
CA VAL A 61 -7.82 8.43 13.88
C VAL A 61 -7.78 9.76 14.64
N THR A 62 -7.84 10.89 13.94
CA THR A 62 -7.85 12.23 14.55
C THR A 62 -9.08 12.41 15.45
N ASN A 63 -10.26 12.04 14.95
CA ASN A 63 -11.49 12.10 15.73
C ASN A 63 -11.48 11.16 16.95
N MET A 64 -10.84 9.99 16.83
CA MET A 64 -10.66 9.08 17.96
C MET A 64 -9.71 9.67 19.01
N ALA A 65 -8.60 10.26 18.58
CA ALA A 65 -7.63 10.90 19.47
C ALA A 65 -8.24 12.08 20.23
N HIS A 66 -9.00 12.95 19.57
CA HIS A 66 -9.70 14.05 20.24
C HIS A 66 -10.70 13.54 21.29
N LYS A 67 -11.50 12.52 20.96
CA LYS A 67 -12.43 11.91 21.93
C LYS A 67 -11.71 11.28 23.12
N ALA A 68 -10.54 10.67 22.89
CA ALA A 68 -9.73 10.10 23.96
C ALA A 68 -9.14 11.20 24.84
N GLN A 69 -8.68 12.29 24.22
CA GLN A 69 -8.17 13.47 24.90
C GLN A 69 -9.23 14.15 25.77
N ASP A 70 -10.48 14.26 25.31
CA ASP A 70 -11.59 14.84 26.09
C ASP A 70 -11.83 14.05 27.40
N ILE A 71 -11.71 12.72 27.33
CA ILE A 71 -11.82 11.84 28.50
C ILE A 71 -10.60 12.03 29.41
N ALA A 72 -9.40 12.04 28.81
CA ALA A 72 -8.13 12.20 29.50
C ALA A 72 -7.94 13.57 30.15
N THR A 73 -8.61 14.61 29.66
CA THR A 73 -8.52 15.99 30.16
C THR A 73 -8.87 16.07 31.64
N LYS A 74 -9.76 15.20 32.13
CA LYS A 74 -10.10 15.09 33.56
C LYS A 74 -8.93 14.58 34.43
N ARG A 75 -8.02 13.79 33.85
CA ARG A 75 -6.85 13.20 34.52
C ARG A 75 -5.55 13.97 34.20
N GLY A 76 -5.54 14.79 33.15
CA GLY A 76 -4.37 15.54 32.68
C GLY A 76 -3.31 14.69 31.96
N LYS A 77 -3.56 13.39 31.74
CA LYS A 77 -2.68 12.46 31.03
C LYS A 77 -3.49 11.49 30.18
N LEU A 78 -3.16 11.45 28.88
CA LEU A 78 -3.68 10.45 27.94
C LEU A 78 -3.01 9.11 28.22
N LEU A 79 -3.80 8.08 28.50
CA LEU A 79 -3.31 6.71 28.69
C LEU A 79 -4.04 5.76 27.73
N THR A 80 -3.50 4.56 27.57
CA THR A 80 -4.06 3.53 26.71
C THR A 80 -5.48 3.15 27.12
N GLU A 81 -5.81 3.20 28.41
CA GLU A 81 -7.15 2.88 28.92
C GLU A 81 -8.24 3.82 28.37
N ASP A 82 -7.88 5.06 27.99
CA ASP A 82 -8.84 6.01 27.42
C ASP A 82 -9.32 5.53 26.04
N PHE A 83 -8.42 4.92 25.26
CA PHE A 83 -8.77 4.28 23.99
C PHE A 83 -9.61 3.02 24.20
N LEU A 84 -9.28 2.19 25.19
CA LEU A 84 -10.12 1.02 25.53
C LEU A 84 -11.53 1.43 25.96
N PHE A 85 -11.67 2.55 26.66
CA PHE A 85 -12.96 3.07 27.06
C PHE A 85 -13.82 3.49 25.85
N LEU A 86 -13.22 4.09 24.82
CA LEU A 86 -13.93 4.43 23.58
C LEU A 86 -14.42 3.19 22.82
N ILE A 87 -13.63 2.12 22.81
CA ILE A 87 -13.90 0.88 22.05
C ILE A 87 -14.83 -0.07 22.82
N ARG A 88 -15.23 0.25 24.06
CA ARG A 88 -15.99 -0.63 24.98
C ARG A 88 -17.28 -1.24 24.42
N LYS A 89 -17.86 -0.67 23.37
CA LYS A 89 -19.07 -1.17 22.73
C LYS A 89 -18.82 -2.40 21.85
N ASP A 90 -17.60 -2.58 21.35
CA ASP A 90 -17.21 -3.69 20.48
C ASP A 90 -16.35 -4.66 21.28
N SER A 91 -16.98 -5.70 21.84
CA SER A 91 -16.32 -6.65 22.75
C SER A 91 -15.21 -7.46 22.06
N VAL A 92 -15.34 -7.74 20.77
CA VAL A 92 -14.34 -8.50 20.00
C VAL A 92 -13.07 -7.68 19.84
N LYS A 93 -13.19 -6.43 19.39
CA LYS A 93 -12.03 -5.54 19.24
C LYS A 93 -11.37 -5.23 20.57
N LEU A 94 -12.17 -5.03 21.61
CA LEU A 94 -11.65 -4.73 22.94
C LEU A 94 -10.91 -5.93 23.56
N ASN A 95 -11.38 -7.16 23.36
CA ASN A 95 -10.66 -8.35 23.82
C ASN A 95 -9.32 -8.51 23.08
N LEU A 96 -9.33 -8.33 21.77
CA LEU A 96 -8.12 -8.37 20.95
C LEU A 96 -7.09 -7.32 21.38
N CYS A 97 -7.54 -6.07 21.61
CA CYS A 97 -6.64 -5.01 22.09
C CYS A 97 -6.02 -5.34 23.45
N ARG A 98 -6.77 -5.96 24.37
CA ARG A 98 -6.24 -6.37 25.67
C ARG A 98 -5.20 -7.46 25.54
N GLU A 99 -5.49 -8.48 24.74
CA GLU A 99 -4.55 -9.57 24.47
C GLU A 99 -3.23 -9.03 23.89
N LEU A 100 -3.30 -8.14 22.89
CA LEU A 100 -2.12 -7.50 22.30
C LEU A 100 -1.32 -6.67 23.30
N LEU A 101 -2.00 -5.96 24.21
CA LEU A 101 -1.31 -5.17 25.24
C LEU A 101 -0.58 -6.06 26.24
N THR A 102 -1.21 -7.16 26.67
CA THR A 102 -0.56 -8.15 27.53
C THR A 102 0.67 -8.77 26.84
N MET A 103 0.53 -9.20 25.58
CA MET A 103 1.67 -9.73 24.82
C MET A 103 2.80 -8.70 24.65
N HIS A 104 2.46 -7.42 24.46
CA HIS A 104 3.45 -6.36 24.35
C HIS A 104 4.21 -6.13 25.67
N GLU A 105 3.54 -6.26 26.81
CA GLU A 105 4.18 -6.20 28.13
C GLU A 105 5.13 -7.38 28.33
N ASP A 106 4.72 -8.60 27.98
CA ASP A 106 5.56 -9.81 28.05
C ASP A 106 6.82 -9.69 27.18
N LEU A 107 6.67 -9.17 25.95
CA LEU A 107 7.81 -8.93 25.05
C LEU A 107 8.77 -7.89 25.61
N LYS A 108 8.24 -6.83 26.24
CA LYS A 108 9.07 -5.78 26.86
C LYS A 108 9.82 -6.30 28.08
N GLU A 109 9.20 -7.19 28.85
CA GLU A 109 9.86 -7.85 29.98
C GLU A 109 10.99 -8.78 29.51
N ALA A 110 10.73 -9.59 28.47
CA ALA A 110 11.76 -10.43 27.86
C ALA A 110 12.94 -9.61 27.35
N GLN A 111 12.70 -8.48 26.67
CA GLN A 111 13.76 -7.57 26.21
C GLN A 111 14.64 -7.06 27.36
N LYS A 112 14.02 -6.67 28.49
CA LYS A 112 14.78 -6.21 29.67
C LYS A 112 15.61 -7.32 30.31
N ALA A 113 15.09 -8.55 30.34
CA ALA A 113 15.84 -9.69 30.86
C ALA A 113 17.11 -9.93 30.04
N PHE A 114 17.06 -9.78 28.71
CA PHE A 114 18.25 -9.89 27.85
C PHE A 114 19.26 -8.75 28.04
N GLU A 115 18.80 -7.51 28.28
CA GLU A 115 19.70 -6.37 28.56
C GLU A 115 20.42 -6.55 29.91
N PHE A 116 19.71 -6.97 30.94
CA PHE A 116 20.29 -7.23 32.27
C PHE A 116 21.33 -8.37 32.24
N ASP A 117 21.03 -9.47 31.55
CA ASP A 117 21.98 -10.59 31.40
C ASP A 117 23.27 -10.13 30.69
N GLN A 118 23.19 -9.22 29.72
CA GLN A 118 24.35 -8.72 29.00
C GLN A 118 25.24 -7.81 29.85
N GLU A 119 24.65 -6.95 30.68
CA GLU A 119 25.37 -6.09 31.63
C GLU A 119 26.01 -6.89 32.76
N GLU A 120 25.34 -7.93 33.27
CA GLU A 120 25.87 -8.84 34.29
C GLU A 120 27.10 -9.62 33.75
N LEU A 121 27.03 -10.12 32.51
CA LEU A 121 28.16 -10.76 31.84
C LEU A 121 29.35 -9.81 31.61
N ALA A 122 29.10 -8.53 31.31
CA ALA A 122 30.15 -7.53 31.15
C ALA A 122 30.86 -7.26 32.49
N HIS A 123 30.11 -7.14 33.59
CA HIS A 123 30.68 -6.93 34.92
C HIS A 123 31.47 -8.15 35.44
N MET A 124 31.07 -9.37 35.09
CA MET A 124 31.83 -10.58 35.42
C MET A 124 33.18 -10.66 34.68
N SER A 125 33.31 -10.02 33.52
CA SER A 125 34.56 -10.01 32.73
C SER A 125 35.58 -8.97 33.19
N GLU A 126 35.15 -7.90 33.88
CA GLU A 126 36.05 -6.87 34.43
C GLU A 126 36.57 -7.21 35.84
N GLY A 127 35.99 -8.22 36.49
CA GLY A 127 36.36 -8.66 37.84
C GLY A 127 37.42 -9.76 37.93
N GLU A 128 37.97 -10.25 36.81
CA GLU A 128 39.05 -11.24 36.80
C GLU A 128 40.41 -10.56 36.59
N VAL A 129 40.94 -9.94 37.66
CA VAL A 129 42.36 -9.55 37.82
C VAL A 129 42.87 -10.01 39.17
#